data_AF-A0A6N9HQV1-F1
#
_entry.id   AF-A0A6N9HQV1-F1
#
_cell.length_a   1.000
_cell.length_b   1.000
_cell.length_c   1.000
_cell.angle_alpha   90.00
_cell.angle_beta   90.00
_cell.angle_gamma   90.00
#
_symmetry.space_group_name_H-M   'P 1'
#
loop_
_entity.id
_entity.type
_entity.pdbx_description
1 polymer ?
#
loop_
_entity_poly.entity_id
_entity_poly.type
_entity_poly.pdbx_seq_one_letter_code
_entity_poly.pdbx_strand_id
1 'polypeptide(L)'
;MEIKVVLPFPYCEICAITANRRRPSVLGVIAVSSLLSLIFGMFWIFFGPQLPEEQIIYMVVPILIALSFSLVLGSYALRKRSKGQTSFYQPVKLKKTGHRWPADVTGLELAFTNPQYAQKFSLANQSVLVAKKLKVSSA
;
A
#
# COMPACT_ATOMS: atom_id res chain seq x y z
N MET A 1 40.37 3.75 10.60
CA MET A 1 39.65 4.86 9.93
C MET A 1 38.23 4.41 9.69
N GLU A 2 37.26 5.16 10.20
CA GLU A 2 35.83 4.89 9.98
C GLU A 2 35.33 5.83 8.88
N ILE A 3 34.81 5.27 7.79
CA ILE A 3 34.26 6.06 6.68
C ILE A 3 32.75 6.18 6.87
N LYS A 4 32.30 7.33 7.36
CA LYS A 4 30.87 7.64 7.49
C LYS A 4 30.36 8.22 6.17
N VAL A 5 29.54 7.44 5.46
CA VAL A 5 28.84 7.91 4.24
C VAL A 5 27.39 8.20 4.60
N VAL A 6 26.97 9.46 4.50
CA VAL A 6 25.58 9.88 4.69
C VAL A 6 24.91 9.91 3.32
N LEU A 7 23.94 9.03 3.10
CA LEU A 7 23.17 8.92 1.85
C LEU A 7 21.76 9.47 2.06
N PRO A 8 21.38 10.58 1.41
CA PRO A 8 19.99 11.04 1.42
C PRO A 8 19.08 10.04 0.69
N PHE A 9 18.04 9.58 1.38
CA PHE A 9 16.97 8.78 0.80
C PHE A 9 15.83 9.70 0.34
N PRO A 10 15.53 9.77 -0.97
CA PRO A 10 14.50 10.66 -1.48
C PRO A 10 13.10 10.19 -1.08
N TYR A 11 12.16 11.14 -1.05
CA TYR A 11 10.75 10.85 -0.82
C TYR A 11 10.10 10.21 -2.04
N CYS A 12 9.36 9.12 -1.82
CA CYS A 12 8.59 8.45 -2.86
C CYS A 12 7.11 8.87 -2.78
N GLU A 13 6.68 9.81 -3.62
CA GLU A 13 5.29 10.29 -3.68
C GLU A 13 4.29 9.16 -3.98
N ILE A 14 4.62 8.29 -4.94
CA ILE A 14 3.77 7.14 -5.30
C ILE A 14 3.67 6.16 -4.13
N CYS A 15 4.76 5.97 -3.38
CA CYS A 15 4.79 5.13 -2.20
C CYS A 15 4.05 5.78 -1.02
N ALA A 16 3.95 7.12 -0.96
CA ALA A 16 3.20 7.82 0.06
C ALA A 16 1.69 7.69 -0.12
N ILE A 17 1.21 7.74 -1.37
CA ILE A 17 -0.19 7.49 -1.70
C ILE A 17 -0.61 6.07 -1.27
N THR A 18 0.26 5.09 -1.47
CA THR A 18 0.00 3.70 -1.06
C THR A 18 0.21 3.47 0.44
N ALA A 19 1.18 4.16 1.07
CA ALA A 19 1.41 4.12 2.51
C ALA A 19 0.22 4.68 3.31
N ASN A 20 -0.46 5.70 2.78
CA ASN A 20 -1.65 6.30 3.40
C ASN A 20 -2.95 5.53 3.14
N ARG A 21 -2.93 4.37 2.46
CA ARG A 21 -4.12 3.51 2.37
C ARG A 21 -4.45 2.98 3.76
N ARG A 22 -5.40 3.64 4.44
CA ARG A 22 -5.92 3.23 5.74
C ARG A 22 -6.36 1.78 5.65
N ARG A 23 -5.87 0.96 6.60
CA ARG A 23 -6.40 -0.39 6.78
C ARG A 23 -7.89 -0.27 7.12
N PRO A 24 -8.75 -1.15 6.59
CA PRO A 24 -10.15 -1.16 6.99
C PRO A 24 -10.21 -1.40 8.51
N SER A 25 -10.69 -0.40 9.24
CA SER A 25 -11.08 -0.57 10.63
C SER A 25 -12.47 -1.20 10.67
N VAL A 26 -12.75 -2.01 11.70
CA VAL A 26 -14.09 -2.61 11.89
C VAL A 26 -15.17 -1.53 11.88
N LEU A 27 -14.91 -0.39 12.52
CA LEU A 27 -15.81 0.76 12.53
C LEU A 27 -16.05 1.32 11.12
N GLY A 28 -15.01 1.38 10.28
CA GLY A 28 -15.12 1.83 8.89
C GLY A 28 -15.91 0.86 8.02
N VAL A 29 -15.79 -0.46 8.26
CA VAL A 29 -16.63 -1.46 7.59
C VAL A 29 -18.10 -1.24 7.93
N ILE A 30 -18.41 -1.13 9.23
CA ILE A 30 -19.79 -0.92 9.70
C ILE A 30 -20.38 0.38 9.14
N ALA A 31 -19.63 1.49 9.18
CA ALA A 31 -20.09 2.78 8.68
C ALA A 31 -20.36 2.78 7.16
N VAL A 32 -19.52 2.09 6.38
CA VAL A 32 -19.73 1.98 4.92
C VAL A 32 -20.90 1.04 4.62
N SER A 33 -21.03 -0.07 5.36
CA SER A 33 -22.17 -0.99 5.22
C SER A 33 -23.50 -0.34 5.59
N SER A 34 -23.55 0.46 6.66
CA SER A 34 -24.78 1.18 7.06
C SER A 34 -25.17 2.22 6.03
N LEU A 35 -24.20 2.97 5.48
CA LEU A 35 -24.43 3.93 4.40
C LEU A 35 -25.00 3.23 3.15
N LEU A 36 -24.44 2.08 2.76
CA LEU A 36 -24.93 1.29 1.62
C LEU A 36 -26.34 0.74 1.86
N SER A 37 -26.64 0.26 3.08
CA SER A 37 -27.99 -0.18 3.44
C SER A 37 -29.02 0.94 3.34
N LEU A 38 -28.66 2.16 3.75
CA LEU A 38 -29.53 3.33 3.59
C LEU A 38 -29.77 3.67 2.11
N ILE A 39 -28.72 3.63 1.28
CA ILE A 39 -28.83 3.90 -0.16
C ILE A 39 -29.73 2.85 -0.82
N PHE A 40 -29.56 1.56 -0.51
CA PHE A 40 -30.42 0.52 -1.05
C PHE A 40 -31.86 0.62 -0.52
N GLY A 41 -32.04 0.98 0.75
CA GLY A 41 -33.35 1.24 1.34
C GLY A 41 -34.07 2.39 0.62
N MET A 42 -33.37 3.49 0.36
CA MET A 42 -33.91 4.59 -0.46
C MET A 42 -34.28 4.13 -1.86
N PHE A 43 -33.39 3.40 -2.53
CA PHE A 43 -33.67 2.86 -3.87
C PHE A 43 -34.92 1.97 -3.87
N TRP A 44 -35.08 1.14 -2.84
CA TRP A 44 -36.26 0.30 -2.69
C TRP A 44 -37.53 1.12 -2.45
N ILE A 45 -37.47 2.19 -1.66
CA ILE A 45 -38.65 3.06 -1.42
C ILE A 45 -39.14 3.70 -2.74
N PHE A 46 -38.23 4.11 -3.62
CA PHE A 46 -38.59 4.76 -4.88
C PHE A 46 -38.94 3.79 -6.03
N PHE A 47 -38.28 2.63 -6.10
CA PHE A 47 -38.37 1.72 -7.25
C PHE A 47 -38.79 0.29 -6.90
N GLY A 48 -38.91 -0.03 -5.62
CA GLY A 48 -39.23 -1.37 -5.14
C GLY A 48 -40.73 -1.69 -5.20
N PRO A 49 -41.08 -2.99 -5.24
CA PRO A 49 -42.47 -3.42 -5.15
C PRO A 49 -43.06 -3.07 -3.78
N GLN A 50 -44.33 -2.69 -3.77
CA GLN A 50 -45.09 -2.50 -2.53
C GLN A 50 -45.42 -3.87 -1.94
N LEU A 51 -44.79 -4.18 -0.81
CA LEU A 51 -45.03 -5.39 -0.03
C LEU A 51 -45.72 -5.03 1.29
N PRO A 52 -46.46 -5.97 1.90
CA PRO A 52 -46.99 -5.78 3.24
C PRO A 52 -45.86 -5.54 4.25
N GLU A 53 -46.15 -4.74 5.28
CA GLU A 53 -45.16 -4.25 6.26
C GLU A 53 -44.36 -5.39 6.91
N GLU A 54 -45.04 -6.50 7.23
CA GLU A 54 -44.40 -7.70 7.79
C GLU A 54 -43.30 -8.25 6.87
N GLN A 55 -43.54 -8.33 5.56
CA GLN A 55 -42.54 -8.81 4.62
C GLN A 55 -41.39 -7.82 4.44
N ILE A 56 -41.66 -6.52 4.55
CA ILE A 56 -40.61 -5.49 4.50
C ILE A 56 -39.66 -5.65 5.70
N ILE A 57 -40.20 -5.79 6.91
CA ILE A 57 -39.43 -5.89 8.14
C ILE A 57 -38.67 -7.22 8.21
N TYR A 58 -39.32 -8.34 7.90
CA TYR A 58 -38.74 -9.67 8.10
C TYR A 58 -37.93 -10.19 6.92
N MET A 59 -38.13 -9.67 5.69
CA MET A 59 -37.37 -10.11 4.52
C MET A 59 -36.53 -8.99 3.91
N VAL A 60 -37.15 -7.87 3.52
CA VAL A 60 -36.46 -6.84 2.73
C VAL A 60 -35.32 -6.20 3.53
N VAL A 61 -35.58 -5.76 4.76
CA VAL A 61 -34.56 -5.10 5.61
C VAL A 61 -33.35 -6.02 5.86
N PRO A 62 -33.51 -7.29 6.31
CA PRO A 62 -32.39 -8.20 6.46
C PRO A 62 -31.60 -8.46 5.17
N ILE A 63 -32.29 -8.61 4.03
CA ILE A 63 -31.64 -8.83 2.73
C ILE A 63 -30.77 -7.63 2.35
N LEU A 64 -31.27 -6.40 2.53
CA LEU A 64 -30.52 -5.18 2.22
C LEU A 64 -29.26 -5.04 3.09
N ILE A 65 -29.36 -5.40 4.38
CA ILE A 65 -28.21 -5.40 5.30
C ILE A 65 -27.21 -6.49 4.93
N ALA A 66 -27.67 -7.71 4.63
CA ALA A 66 -26.80 -8.80 4.23
C ALA A 66 -26.06 -8.49 2.90
N LEU A 67 -26.77 -7.90 1.93
CA LEU A 67 -26.21 -7.48 0.64
C LEU A 67 -25.14 -6.40 0.82
N SER A 68 -25.41 -5.38 1.64
CA SER A 68 -24.44 -4.30 1.89
C SER A 68 -23.18 -4.81 2.59
N PHE A 69 -23.32 -5.68 3.60
CA PHE A 69 -22.18 -6.33 4.25
C PHE A 69 -21.38 -7.19 3.28
N SER A 70 -22.05 -7.99 2.45
CA SER A 70 -21.41 -8.88 1.48
C SER A 70 -20.61 -8.11 0.43
N LEU A 71 -21.16 -7.00 -0.07
CA LEU A 71 -20.46 -6.10 -1.01
C LEU A 71 -19.21 -5.49 -0.39
N VAL A 72 -19.31 -4.98 0.83
CA VAL A 72 -18.18 -4.36 1.53
C VAL A 72 -17.09 -5.41 1.78
N LEU A 73 -17.44 -6.57 2.36
CA LEU A 73 -16.50 -7.66 2.62
C LEU A 73 -15.89 -8.20 1.33
N GLY A 74 -16.69 -8.41 0.29
CA GLY A 74 -16.21 -8.84 -1.03
C GLY A 74 -15.24 -7.83 -1.64
N SER A 75 -15.53 -6.53 -1.55
CA SER A 75 -14.63 -5.48 -2.03
C SER A 75 -13.30 -5.49 -1.27
N TYR A 76 -13.31 -5.76 0.04
CA TYR A 76 -12.10 -5.88 0.85
C TYR A 76 -11.34 -7.18 0.59
N ALA A 77 -12.03 -8.28 0.27
CA ALA A 77 -11.42 -9.54 -0.10
C ALA A 77 -10.69 -9.46 -1.46
N LEU A 78 -11.27 -8.74 -2.42
CA LEU A 78 -10.66 -8.48 -3.73
C LEU A 78 -9.49 -7.48 -3.66
N ARG A 79 -9.41 -6.66 -2.60
CA ARG A 79 -8.26 -5.77 -2.41
C ARG A 79 -7.03 -6.59 -2.05
N LYS A 80 -5.99 -6.52 -2.90
CA LYS A 80 -4.65 -7.06 -2.58
C LYS A 80 -4.21 -6.57 -1.20
N ARG A 81 -3.88 -7.51 -0.29
CA ARG A 81 -3.30 -7.22 1.03
C ARG A 81 -2.00 -6.44 0.85
N SER A 82 -2.05 -5.12 1.08
CA SER A 82 -0.84 -4.30 1.15
C SER A 82 -0.20 -4.54 2.53
N LYS A 83 0.89 -5.32 2.56
CA LYS A 83 1.80 -5.31 3.72
C LYS A 83 2.33 -3.88 3.78
N GLY A 84 2.04 -3.18 4.88
CA GLY A 84 2.30 -1.75 5.04
C GLY A 84 3.70 -1.37 4.60
N GLN A 85 3.80 -0.77 3.42
CA GLN A 85 5.00 -0.10 2.97
C GLN A 85 4.87 1.34 3.45
N THR A 86 5.82 1.80 4.26
CA THR A 86 5.95 3.24 4.54
C THR A 86 6.58 3.91 3.32
N SER A 87 6.33 5.20 3.12
CA SER A 87 6.94 5.99 2.03
C SER A 87 8.48 5.99 2.04
N PHE A 88 9.07 5.60 3.18
CA PHE A 88 10.51 5.47 3.42
C PHE A 88 11.02 4.01 3.39
N TYR A 89 10.14 3.02 3.40
CA TYR A 89 10.53 1.62 3.44
C TYR A 89 10.68 1.06 2.03
N GLN A 90 11.93 0.99 1.56
CA GLN A 90 12.29 0.16 0.42
C GLN A 90 13.35 -0.85 0.85
N PRO A 91 13.12 -2.16 0.65
CA PRO A 91 14.10 -3.16 0.99
C PRO A 91 15.29 -3.00 0.04
N VAL A 92 16.43 -2.60 0.60
CA VAL A 92 17.68 -2.49 -0.15
C VAL A 92 18.52 -3.73 0.15
N LYS A 93 18.83 -4.52 -0.88
CA LYS A 93 19.74 -5.66 -0.72
C LYS A 93 21.16 -5.21 -1.00
N LEU A 94 22.05 -5.44 -0.04
CA LEU A 94 23.49 -5.30 -0.23
C LEU A 94 23.98 -6.48 -1.08
N LYS A 95 24.46 -6.20 -2.29
CA LYS A 95 25.14 -7.18 -3.14
C LYS A 95 26.64 -6.91 -3.13
N LYS A 96 27.45 -7.97 -3.28
CA LYS A 96 28.92 -7.92 -3.36
C LYS A 96 29.65 -7.34 -2.13
N THR A 97 29.17 -7.63 -0.92
CA THR A 97 29.95 -7.43 0.32
C THR A 97 31.00 -8.52 0.50
N GLY A 98 31.68 -8.91 -0.58
CA GLY A 98 32.66 -9.99 -0.56
C GLY A 98 33.89 -9.56 0.23
N HIS A 99 33.93 -9.90 1.52
CA HIS A 99 35.14 -9.80 2.31
C HIS A 99 36.14 -10.83 1.82
N ARG A 100 37.16 -10.38 1.07
CA ARG A 100 38.44 -11.09 1.00
C ARG A 100 39.43 -10.24 1.79
N TRP A 101 39.88 -10.74 2.93
CA TRP A 101 40.95 -10.11 3.70
C TRP A 101 42.27 -10.26 2.91
N PRO A 102 43.12 -9.23 2.72
CA PRO A 102 43.01 -7.85 3.17
C PRO A 102 42.50 -6.98 2.02
N ALA A 103 41.22 -6.59 1.98
CA ALA A 103 40.72 -5.75 0.89
C ALA A 103 39.82 -4.64 1.40
N ASP A 104 40.17 -3.44 0.93
CA ASP A 104 39.31 -2.29 0.80
C ASP A 104 37.92 -2.68 0.31
N VAL A 105 36.90 -2.05 0.88
CA VAL A 105 35.52 -2.13 0.38
C VAL A 105 35.50 -1.51 -1.02
N THR A 106 35.61 -2.35 -2.05
CA THR A 106 35.71 -1.91 -3.46
C THR A 106 34.41 -1.36 -4.04
N GLY A 107 33.28 -1.53 -3.33
CA GLY A 107 32.02 -0.86 -3.69
C GLY A 107 30.81 -1.43 -2.96
N LEU A 108 29.81 -0.57 -2.69
CA LEU A 108 28.53 -0.93 -2.09
C LEU A 108 27.46 -1.03 -3.19
N GLU A 109 26.84 -2.19 -3.42
CA GLU A 109 25.73 -2.30 -4.38
C GLU A 109 24.38 -2.33 -3.67
N LEU A 110 23.50 -1.36 -3.99
CA LEU A 110 22.15 -1.24 -3.48
C LEU A 110 21.14 -1.67 -4.55
N ALA A 111 20.41 -2.76 -4.30
CA ALA A 111 19.36 -3.24 -5.19
C ALA A 111 17.98 -2.78 -4.71
N PHE A 112 17.25 -2.05 -5.56
CA PHE A 112 15.90 -1.54 -5.26
C PHE A 112 14.84 -2.32 -6.04
N THR A 113 13.70 -2.58 -5.40
CA THR A 113 12.55 -3.26 -6.02
C THR A 113 11.67 -2.33 -6.88
N ASN A 114 11.78 -1.02 -6.70
CA ASN A 114 11.07 -0.02 -7.49
C ASN A 114 12.05 0.73 -8.41
N PRO A 115 11.98 0.53 -9.75
CA PRO A 115 12.92 1.15 -10.69
C PRO A 115 12.82 2.69 -10.72
N GLN A 116 11.62 3.24 -10.55
CA GLN A 116 11.42 4.69 -10.50
C GLN A 116 12.08 5.31 -9.27
N TYR A 117 12.05 4.60 -8.14
CA TYR A 117 12.75 5.05 -6.94
C TYR A 117 14.26 4.90 -7.09
N ALA A 118 14.74 3.82 -7.71
CA ALA A 118 16.17 3.64 -7.99
C ALA A 118 16.74 4.83 -8.79
N GLN A 119 15.96 5.35 -9.74
CA GLN A 119 16.32 6.54 -10.52
C GLN A 119 16.32 7.82 -9.68
N LYS A 120 15.31 8.03 -8.84
CA LYS A 120 15.29 9.19 -7.91
C LYS A 120 16.45 9.12 -6.91
N PHE A 121 16.76 7.94 -6.41
CA PHE A 121 17.90 7.71 -5.50
C PHE A 121 19.23 7.94 -6.20
N SER A 122 19.39 7.48 -7.45
CA SER A 122 20.62 7.68 -8.21
C SER A 122 20.84 9.14 -8.57
N LEU A 123 19.78 9.89 -8.90
CA LEU A 123 19.85 11.35 -9.11
C LEU A 123 20.26 12.08 -7.83
N ALA A 124 19.65 11.76 -6.69
CA ALA A 124 19.97 12.41 -5.41
C ALA A 124 21.39 12.11 -4.91
N ASN A 125 21.98 10.97 -5.33
CA ASN A 125 23.29 10.49 -4.88
C ASN A 125 24.32 10.42 -6.02
N GLN A 126 24.14 11.20 -7.08
CA GLN A 126 25.03 11.18 -8.26
C GLN A 126 26.51 11.37 -7.90
N SER A 127 26.82 12.25 -6.95
CA SER A 127 28.20 12.49 -6.50
C SER A 127 28.88 11.24 -5.91
N VAL A 128 28.14 10.40 -5.20
CA VAL A 128 28.65 9.16 -4.58
C VAL A 128 28.75 8.02 -5.60
N LEU A 129 27.85 8.01 -6.59
CA LEU A 129 27.88 7.07 -7.72
C LEU A 129 29.06 7.34 -8.66
N VAL A 130 29.31 8.60 -8.99
CA VAL A 130 30.42 9.02 -9.87
C VAL A 130 31.77 8.73 -9.21
N ALA A 131 31.86 8.87 -7.88
CA ALA A 131 33.03 8.46 -7.10
C ALA A 131 33.26 6.93 -7.04
N LYS A 132 32.44 6.13 -7.75
CA LYS A 132 32.46 4.64 -7.77
C LYS A 132 32.36 3.96 -6.40
N LYS A 133 32.00 4.70 -5.35
CA LYS A 133 31.83 4.15 -3.99
C LYS A 133 30.52 3.36 -3.85
N LEU A 134 29.56 3.60 -4.75
CA LEU A 134 28.23 3.00 -4.70
C LEU A 134 27.75 2.62 -6.11
N LYS A 135 27.05 1.48 -6.22
CA LYS A 135 26.40 1.00 -7.43
C LYS A 135 24.91 0.77 -7.13
N VAL A 136 24.03 1.17 -8.05
CA VAL A 136 22.58 0.99 -7.91
C VAL A 136 22.11 0.01 -8.98
N SER A 137 21.32 -1.00 -8.61
CA SER A 137 20.70 -1.93 -9.55
C SER A 137 19.20 -2.09 -9.27
N SER A 138 18.42 -2.37 -10.31
CA SER A 138 17.04 -2.83 -10.17
C SER A 138 17.05 -4.33 -9.88
N ALA A 139 16.34 -4.75 -8.83
CA ALA A 139 16.23 -6.15 -8.41
C ALA A 139 15.23 -6.95 -9.24
#